data_AF-E9AHZ5-F1
#
_entry.id   AF-E9AHZ5-F1
#
_cell.length_a   1.000
_cell.length_b   1.000
_cell.length_c   1.000
_cell.angle_alpha   90.00
_cell.angle_beta   90.00
_cell.angle_gamma   90.00
#
_symmetry.space_group_name_H-M   'P 1'
#
loop_
_entity.id
_entity.type
_entity.pdbx_description
1 polymer ?
#
loop_
_entity_poly.entity_id
_entity_poly.type
_entity_poly.pdbx_seq_one_letter_code
_entity_poly.pdbx_strand_id
1 'polypeptide(L)'
;MRRGAVLLLRVERPLTPGSLLQTIRSDPGMTTTYYANRYFGQENVMQLNHLLWGVLKRNGKVDIDRADGKDAAPRWYPLFSNPKRHQVRPHNPDEEDLSFLRNTPPTAPTAPEMPADTPASVSRADSCELESAIVELVQAVPGKDIHFYIMELPFQYRRSAPRAFKRLRETGLLMREATNLGTYVWR
;
A
#
# COMPACT_ATOMS: atom_id res chain seq x y z
N MET A 1 -35.73 -6.04 -49.09
CA MET A 1 -35.90 -5.57 -47.70
C MET A 1 -34.53 -5.23 -47.11
N ARG A 2 -34.14 -3.95 -47.10
CA ARG A 2 -32.88 -3.52 -46.47
C ARG A 2 -33.08 -3.52 -44.95
N ARG A 3 -32.49 -4.50 -44.26
CA ARG A 3 -32.34 -4.45 -42.81
C ARG A 3 -31.36 -3.32 -42.51
N GLY A 4 -31.89 -2.14 -42.21
CA GLY A 4 -31.12 -1.05 -41.66
C GLY A 4 -30.55 -1.53 -40.33
N ALA A 5 -29.28 -1.94 -40.33
CA ALA A 5 -28.53 -2.07 -39.10
C ALA A 5 -28.52 -0.69 -38.49
N VAL A 6 -29.35 -0.47 -37.47
CA VAL A 6 -29.19 0.65 -36.56
C VAL A 6 -27.84 0.41 -35.91
N LEU A 7 -26.81 1.00 -36.52
CA LEU A 7 -25.54 1.27 -35.88
C LEU A 7 -25.93 2.17 -34.71
N LEU A 8 -26.24 1.54 -33.57
CA LEU A 8 -26.21 2.19 -32.28
C LEU A 8 -24.79 2.73 -32.17
N LEU A 9 -24.63 4.00 -32.53
CA LEU A 9 -23.46 4.79 -32.19
C LEU A 9 -23.31 4.58 -30.68
N ARG A 10 -22.36 3.72 -30.30
CA ARG A 10 -21.99 3.51 -28.91
C ARG A 10 -21.47 4.86 -28.47
N VAL A 11 -22.32 5.64 -27.82
CA VAL A 11 -21.88 6.83 -27.10
C VAL A 11 -21.08 6.29 -25.92
N GLU A 12 -19.78 6.21 -26.12
CA GLU A 12 -18.85 5.88 -25.04
C GLU A 12 -18.97 6.96 -23.98
N ARG A 13 -19.30 6.54 -22.76
CA ARG A 13 -19.39 7.46 -21.63
C ARG A 13 -17.97 7.89 -21.25
N PRO A 14 -17.76 9.16 -20.84
CA PRO A 14 -16.47 9.56 -20.33
C PRO A 14 -16.10 8.70 -19.13
N LEU A 15 -14.89 8.16 -19.13
CA LEU A 15 -14.41 7.26 -18.08
C LEU A 15 -13.93 8.07 -16.87
N THR A 16 -14.83 8.27 -15.91
CA THR A 16 -14.56 8.97 -14.65
C THR A 16 -15.03 8.12 -13.46
N PRO A 17 -14.50 8.31 -12.25
CA PRO A 17 -14.98 7.59 -11.08
C PRO A 17 -16.48 7.78 -10.83
N GLY A 18 -16.99 8.99 -11.08
CA GLY A 18 -18.41 9.34 -10.91
C GLY A 18 -19.32 8.63 -11.91
N SER A 19 -18.97 8.67 -13.20
CA SER A 19 -19.74 7.98 -14.24
C SER A 19 -19.71 6.46 -14.07
N LEU A 20 -18.58 5.89 -13.66
CA LEU A 20 -18.45 4.47 -13.36
C LEU A 20 -19.33 4.06 -12.17
N LEU A 21 -19.30 4.83 -11.08
CA LEU A 21 -20.16 4.56 -9.92
C LEU A 21 -21.65 4.64 -10.28
N GLN A 22 -22.04 5.61 -11.10
CA GLN A 22 -23.42 5.72 -11.58
C GLN A 22 -23.82 4.51 -12.45
N THR A 23 -22.92 4.05 -13.32
CA THR A 23 -23.14 2.84 -14.13
C THR A 23 -23.34 1.60 -13.25
N ILE A 24 -22.50 1.39 -12.23
CA ILE A 24 -22.63 0.26 -11.29
C ILE A 24 -23.92 0.35 -10.46
N ARG A 25 -24.36 1.57 -10.11
CA ARG A 25 -25.65 1.77 -9.44
C ARG A 25 -26.84 1.44 -10.33
N SER A 26 -26.75 1.72 -11.62
CA SER A 26 -27.83 1.40 -12.58
C SER A 26 -27.86 -0.06 -13.01
N ASP A 27 -26.71 -0.74 -13.02
CA ASP A 27 -26.56 -2.11 -13.51
C ASP A 27 -25.59 -2.91 -12.60
N PRO A 28 -25.99 -3.24 -11.37
CA PRO A 28 -25.12 -3.84 -10.36
C PRO A 28 -24.84 -5.33 -10.63
N GLY A 29 -23.74 -5.85 -10.05
CA GLY A 29 -23.43 -7.28 -10.07
C GLY A 29 -22.73 -7.75 -11.34
N MET A 30 -22.24 -6.84 -12.17
CA MET A 30 -21.54 -7.16 -13.42
C MET A 30 -20.01 -7.08 -13.27
N THR A 31 -19.30 -7.71 -14.21
CA THR A 31 -17.83 -7.75 -14.25
C THR A 31 -17.24 -6.49 -14.90
N THR A 32 -15.94 -6.25 -14.68
CA THR A 32 -15.25 -5.12 -15.33
C THR A 32 -15.29 -5.20 -16.85
N THR A 33 -15.10 -6.40 -17.41
CA THR A 33 -15.15 -6.64 -18.87
C THR A 33 -16.53 -6.33 -19.43
N TYR A 34 -17.59 -6.64 -18.69
CA TYR A 34 -18.94 -6.29 -19.07
C TYR A 34 -19.13 -4.77 -19.18
N TYR A 35 -18.72 -4.01 -18.16
CA TYR A 35 -18.88 -2.55 -18.18
C TYR A 35 -18.05 -1.88 -19.28
N ALA A 36 -16.82 -2.35 -19.50
CA ALA A 36 -15.95 -1.88 -20.57
C ALA A 36 -16.65 -2.04 -21.92
N ASN A 37 -17.08 -3.26 -22.21
CA ASN A 37 -17.79 -3.59 -23.43
C ASN A 37 -19.06 -2.76 -23.58
N ARG A 38 -19.90 -2.64 -22.55
CA ARG A 38 -21.22 -2.03 -22.69
C ARG A 38 -21.21 -0.49 -22.71
N TYR A 39 -20.31 0.16 -21.97
CA TYR A 39 -20.43 1.61 -21.69
C TYR A 39 -19.19 2.46 -21.99
N PHE A 40 -17.99 1.89 -21.93
CA PHE A 40 -16.75 2.69 -21.85
C PHE A 40 -15.71 2.38 -22.92
N GLY A 41 -15.90 1.37 -23.78
CA GLY A 41 -14.90 0.91 -24.75
C GLY A 41 -14.14 -0.33 -24.24
N GLN A 42 -13.85 -1.27 -25.12
CA GLN A 42 -13.24 -2.57 -24.77
C GLN A 42 -11.75 -2.41 -24.39
N GLU A 43 -11.10 -1.39 -24.93
CA GLU A 43 -9.72 -1.00 -24.64
C GLU A 43 -9.54 -0.47 -23.21
N ASN A 44 -10.62 -0.01 -22.58
CA ASN A 44 -10.59 0.65 -21.27
C ASN A 44 -10.73 -0.32 -20.08
N VAL A 45 -10.68 -1.65 -20.30
CA VAL A 45 -10.80 -2.66 -19.22
C VAL A 45 -9.76 -2.44 -18.12
N MET A 46 -8.50 -2.16 -18.49
CA MET A 46 -7.42 -1.97 -17.51
C MET A 46 -7.66 -0.71 -16.66
N GLN A 47 -8.03 0.39 -17.30
CA GLN A 47 -8.30 1.65 -16.62
C GLN A 47 -9.54 1.56 -15.72
N LEU A 48 -10.58 0.86 -16.16
CA LEU A 48 -11.75 0.55 -15.33
C LEU A 48 -11.37 -0.25 -14.09
N ASN A 49 -10.56 -1.29 -14.24
CA ASN A 49 -10.05 -2.07 -13.11
C ASN A 49 -9.29 -1.18 -12.12
N HIS A 50 -8.45 -0.26 -12.62
CA HIS A 50 -7.74 0.69 -11.76
C HIS A 50 -8.70 1.62 -11.00
N LEU A 51 -9.75 2.14 -11.65
CA LEU A 51 -10.75 2.98 -10.99
C LEU A 51 -11.57 2.20 -9.96
N LEU A 52 -11.96 0.97 -10.27
CA LEU A 52 -12.73 0.11 -9.36
C LEU A 52 -11.94 -0.21 -8.10
N TRP A 53 -10.69 -0.67 -8.23
CA TRP A 53 -9.85 -1.03 -7.10
C TRP A 53 -9.24 0.18 -6.38
N GLY A 54 -8.58 1.05 -7.13
CA GLY A 54 -7.79 2.16 -6.60
C GLY A 54 -8.61 3.31 -6.05
N VAL A 55 -9.83 3.52 -6.58
CA VAL A 55 -10.68 4.66 -6.20
C VAL A 55 -11.97 4.19 -5.53
N LEU A 56 -12.83 3.43 -6.21
CA LEU A 56 -14.18 3.15 -5.71
C LEU A 56 -14.17 2.17 -4.53
N LYS A 57 -13.44 1.06 -4.63
CA LYS A 57 -13.33 0.05 -3.55
C LYS A 57 -12.58 0.60 -2.36
N ARG A 58 -11.46 1.30 -2.60
CA ARG A 58 -10.67 1.98 -1.55
C ARG A 58 -11.49 3.00 -0.75
N ASN A 59 -12.38 3.72 -1.43
CA ASN A 59 -13.27 4.70 -0.79
C ASN A 59 -14.58 4.09 -0.26
N GLY A 60 -14.72 2.76 -0.31
CA GLY A 60 -15.89 2.06 0.22
C GLY A 60 -17.19 2.34 -0.54
N LYS A 61 -17.11 2.69 -1.83
CA LYS A 61 -18.27 2.97 -2.69
C LYS A 61 -18.79 1.75 -3.42
N VAL A 62 -17.96 0.73 -3.58
CA VAL A 62 -18.31 -0.54 -4.22
C VAL A 62 -17.78 -1.72 -3.42
N ASP A 63 -18.47 -2.84 -3.53
CA ASP A 63 -18.03 -4.14 -3.03
C ASP A 63 -17.82 -5.14 -4.17
N ILE A 64 -17.15 -6.25 -3.85
CA ILE A 64 -16.87 -7.33 -4.77
C ILE A 64 -17.55 -8.61 -4.30
N ASP A 65 -18.04 -9.38 -5.26
CA ASP A 65 -18.47 -10.76 -5.06
C ASP A 65 -17.72 -11.66 -6.05
N ARG A 66 -17.36 -12.86 -5.58
CA ARG A 66 -16.67 -13.90 -6.36
C ARG A 66 -17.38 -15.24 -6.17
N ALA A 67 -18.69 -15.24 -6.41
CA ALA A 67 -19.54 -16.43 -6.31
C ALA A 67 -19.00 -17.64 -7.09
N ASP A 68 -18.40 -17.42 -8.25
CA ASP A 68 -17.90 -18.48 -9.14
C ASP A 68 -16.49 -19.01 -8.76
N GLY A 69 -15.92 -18.55 -7.64
CA GLY A 69 -14.62 -18.99 -7.12
C GLY A 69 -13.55 -17.91 -7.12
N LYS A 70 -12.42 -18.21 -6.46
CA LYS A 70 -11.33 -17.24 -6.21
C LYS A 70 -10.72 -16.66 -7.49
N ASP A 71 -10.67 -17.47 -8.55
CA ASP A 71 -10.07 -17.12 -9.84
C ASP A 71 -11.06 -16.50 -10.85
N ALA A 72 -12.35 -16.45 -10.50
CA ALA A 72 -13.36 -15.84 -11.33
C ALA A 72 -13.26 -14.30 -11.31
N ALA A 73 -13.74 -13.67 -12.39
CA ALA A 73 -13.79 -12.22 -12.49
C ALA A 73 -14.71 -11.64 -11.40
N PRO A 74 -14.27 -10.61 -10.64
CA PRO A 74 -15.08 -10.03 -9.59
C PRO A 74 -16.32 -9.36 -10.18
N ARG A 75 -17.46 -9.59 -9.53
CA ARG A 75 -18.72 -8.88 -9.78
C ARG A 75 -18.79 -7.67 -8.85
N TRP A 76 -19.15 -6.51 -9.39
CA TRP A 76 -19.10 -5.24 -8.66
C TRP A 76 -20.49 -4.78 -8.23
N TYR A 77 -20.65 -4.49 -6.95
CA TYR A 77 -21.89 -4.00 -6.36
C TYR A 77 -21.71 -2.61 -5.76
N PRO A 78 -22.70 -1.71 -5.86
CA PRO A 78 -22.66 -0.42 -5.18
C PRO A 78 -22.87 -0.63 -3.67
N LEU A 79 -22.05 0.03 -2.85
CA LEU A 79 -22.29 0.15 -1.42
C LEU A 79 -23.12 1.42 -1.18
N PHE A 80 -24.30 1.27 -0.57
CA PHE A 80 -25.19 2.37 -0.23
C PHE A 80 -24.82 3.05 1.10
N SER A 81 -24.16 2.30 2.00
CA SER A 81 -23.60 2.88 3.22
C SER A 81 -22.28 3.58 2.89
N ASN A 82 -22.07 4.78 3.43
CA ASN A 82 -20.72 5.31 3.55
C ASN A 82 -20.07 4.55 4.70
N PRO A 83 -19.13 3.60 4.47
CA PRO A 83 -18.43 3.01 5.59
C PRO A 83 -17.71 4.14 6.32
N LYS A 84 -18.11 4.40 7.56
CA LYS A 84 -17.43 5.34 8.43
C LYS A 84 -15.98 4.86 8.48
N ARG A 85 -15.04 5.70 8.08
CA ARG A 85 -13.61 5.36 8.16
C ARG A 85 -13.34 5.11 9.65
N HIS A 86 -13.23 3.84 10.04
CA HIS A 86 -12.85 3.51 11.40
C HIS A 86 -11.46 4.08 11.59
N GLN A 87 -11.33 5.06 12.49
CA GLN A 87 -10.02 5.37 13.05
C GLN A 87 -9.68 4.15 13.90
N VAL A 88 -8.97 3.20 13.30
CA VAL A 88 -8.27 2.19 14.08
C VAL A 88 -7.33 3.00 14.96
N ARG A 89 -7.63 3.05 16.26
CA ARG A 89 -6.70 3.65 17.21
C ARG A 89 -5.36 2.92 17.03
N PRO A 90 -4.24 3.66 16.92
CA PRO A 90 -2.94 3.00 16.98
C PRO A 90 -2.92 2.17 18.27
N HIS A 91 -2.53 0.90 18.14
CA HIS A 91 -2.39 0.00 19.28
C HIS A 91 -1.46 0.67 20.30
N ASN A 92 -1.99 0.86 21.51
CA ASN A 92 -1.24 1.38 22.64
C ASN A 92 -0.91 0.19 23.56
N PRO A 93 0.36 -0.19 23.71
CA PRO A 93 0.73 -1.31 24.58
C PRO A 93 0.33 -1.08 26.04
N ASP A 94 0.19 0.18 26.48
CA ASP A 94 -0.20 0.51 27.86
C ASP A 94 -1.71 0.28 28.12
N GLU A 95 -2.55 0.17 27.08
CA GLU A 95 -3.98 -0.13 27.20
C GLU A 95 -4.27 -1.65 27.17
N GLU A 96 -3.27 -2.49 26.90
CA GLU A 96 -3.45 -3.94 26.91
C GLU A 96 -3.41 -4.48 28.33
N ASP A 97 -4.58 -4.76 28.89
CA ASP A 97 -4.69 -5.55 30.12
C ASP A 97 -4.37 -7.02 29.83
N LEU A 98 -3.08 -7.35 29.79
CA LEU A 98 -2.57 -8.72 29.62
C LEU A 98 -2.72 -9.59 30.88
N SER A 99 -3.45 -9.13 31.91
CA SER A 99 -3.65 -9.91 33.14
C SER A 99 -4.29 -11.28 32.88
N PHE A 100 -5.12 -11.41 31.84
CA PHE A 100 -5.75 -12.67 31.44
C PHE A 100 -4.76 -13.74 30.94
N LEU A 101 -3.61 -13.35 30.37
CA LEU A 101 -2.63 -14.31 29.85
C LEU A 101 -1.76 -14.96 30.94
N ARG A 102 -1.62 -14.30 32.10
CA ARG A 102 -0.82 -14.83 33.22
C ARG A 102 -1.40 -16.09 33.87
N ASN A 103 -2.70 -16.36 33.68
CA ASN A 103 -3.37 -17.47 34.35
C ASN A 103 -3.48 -18.75 33.49
N THR A 104 -2.85 -18.79 32.32
CA THR A 104 -2.79 -20.02 31.52
C THR A 104 -1.49 -20.79 31.84
N PRO A 105 -1.56 -22.04 32.35
CA PRO A 105 -0.36 -22.80 32.68
C PRO A 105 0.43 -23.12 31.40
N PRO A 106 1.77 -23.01 31.42
CA PRO A 106 2.60 -23.12 30.23
C PRO A 106 2.60 -24.56 29.70
N THR A 107 1.76 -24.84 28.70
CA THR A 107 1.86 -26.04 27.87
C THR A 107 2.32 -25.62 26.49
N ALA A 108 3.54 -25.10 26.40
CA ALA A 108 4.26 -25.04 25.14
C ALA A 108 5.76 -25.14 25.45
N PRO A 109 6.50 -26.06 24.79
CA PRO A 109 7.92 -26.23 25.02
C PRO A 109 8.67 -24.95 24.64
N THR A 110 9.68 -24.62 25.44
CA THR A 110 10.55 -23.45 25.33
C THR A 110 10.98 -23.23 23.88
N ALA A 111 10.26 -22.33 23.19
CA ALA A 111 10.75 -21.78 21.94
C ALA A 111 12.06 -21.03 22.24
N PRO A 112 13.09 -21.14 21.40
CA PRO A 112 14.34 -20.42 21.62
C PRO A 112 14.02 -18.94 21.79
N GLU A 113 14.59 -18.32 22.84
CA GLU A 113 14.53 -16.88 23.13
C GLU A 113 14.88 -16.09 21.87
N MET A 114 13.85 -15.73 21.11
CA MET A 114 13.97 -14.61 20.19
C MET A 114 13.95 -13.36 21.07
N PRO A 115 15.01 -12.52 21.03
CA PRO A 115 15.06 -11.33 21.87
C PRO A 115 13.82 -10.49 21.56
N ALA A 116 13.10 -10.17 22.63
CA ALA A 116 11.89 -9.37 22.60
C ALA A 116 12.08 -8.20 21.64
N ASP A 117 11.13 -8.05 20.72
CA ASP A 117 10.90 -6.87 19.89
C ASP A 117 10.63 -5.67 20.82
N THR A 118 11.66 -5.25 21.56
CA THR A 118 11.67 -3.96 22.22
C THR A 118 11.68 -2.99 21.06
N PRO A 119 10.63 -2.17 20.86
CA PRO A 119 10.77 -1.04 19.98
C PRO A 119 11.91 -0.25 20.60
N ALA A 120 13.10 -0.33 20.00
CA ALA A 120 14.19 0.55 20.33
C ALA A 120 13.65 1.94 20.05
N SER A 121 13.10 2.56 21.09
CA SER A 121 12.85 3.97 21.15
C SER A 121 14.25 4.55 21.17
N VAL A 122 14.83 4.65 19.96
CA VAL A 122 16.18 5.13 19.71
C VAL A 122 16.24 6.45 20.45
N SER A 123 17.06 6.51 21.50
CA SER A 123 17.15 7.71 22.30
C SER A 123 17.55 8.87 21.38
N ARG A 124 17.24 10.12 21.75
CA ARG A 124 17.66 11.26 20.91
C ARG A 124 19.19 11.24 20.69
N ALA A 125 19.96 10.74 21.66
CA ALA A 125 21.40 10.55 21.54
C ALA A 125 21.75 9.48 20.50
N ASP A 126 21.14 8.29 20.57
CA ASP A 126 21.32 7.19 19.61
C ASP A 126 20.97 7.62 18.17
N SER A 127 19.97 8.52 18.04
CA SER A 127 19.57 9.06 16.74
C SER A 127 20.62 10.01 16.15
N CYS A 128 21.30 10.80 16.98
CA CYS A 128 22.39 11.67 16.53
C CYS A 128 23.62 10.84 16.16
N GLU A 129 23.98 9.84 16.97
CA GLU A 129 25.09 8.92 16.66
C GLU A 129 24.87 8.17 15.36
N LEU A 130 23.65 7.67 15.13
CA LEU A 130 23.28 7.03 13.87
C LEU A 130 23.42 7.96 12.67
N GLU A 131 22.97 9.21 12.80
CA GLU A 131 23.06 10.19 11.72
C GLU A 131 24.52 10.54 11.40
N SER A 132 25.35 10.74 12.42
CA SER A 132 26.79 10.94 12.24
C SER A 132 27.46 9.73 11.57
N ALA A 133 27.17 8.51 12.03
CA ALA A 133 27.72 7.29 11.44
C ALA A 133 27.31 7.10 9.98
N ILE A 134 26.05 7.43 9.63
CA ILE A 134 25.58 7.37 8.24
C ILE A 134 26.33 8.39 7.37
N VAL A 135 26.51 9.63 7.84
CA VAL A 135 27.22 10.68 7.08
C VAL A 135 28.67 10.27 6.86
N GLU A 136 29.37 9.81 7.89
CA GLU A 136 30.76 9.33 7.78
C GLU A 136 30.87 8.17 6.80
N LEU A 137 29.93 7.22 6.85
CA LEU A 137 29.93 6.04 5.98
C LEU A 137 29.69 6.41 4.50
N VAL A 138 28.76 7.33 4.23
CA VAL A 138 28.49 7.79 2.86
C VAL A 138 29.65 8.61 2.31
N GLN A 139 30.30 9.43 3.15
CA GLN A 139 31.51 10.17 2.77
C GLN A 139 32.69 9.24 2.49
N ALA A 140 32.85 8.16 3.27
CA ALA A 140 33.90 7.18 3.07
C ALA A 140 33.72 6.36 1.78
N VAL A 141 32.47 5.98 1.45
CA VAL A 141 32.15 5.18 0.26
C VAL A 141 30.92 5.77 -0.45
N PRO A 142 31.08 6.84 -1.25
CA PRO A 142 29.95 7.43 -1.96
C PRO A 142 29.51 6.57 -3.14
N GLY A 143 28.29 6.81 -3.62
CA GLY A 143 27.76 6.20 -4.84
C GLY A 143 27.19 4.78 -4.65
N LYS A 144 26.92 4.36 -3.41
CA LYS A 144 26.26 3.07 -3.13
C LYS A 144 24.77 3.23 -2.90
N ASP A 145 24.05 2.13 -2.98
CA ASP A 145 22.61 2.12 -2.71
C ASP A 145 22.33 2.15 -1.21
N ILE A 146 21.07 2.42 -0.84
CA ILE A 146 20.68 2.46 0.57
C ILE A 146 20.87 1.10 1.27
N HIS A 147 20.76 0.00 0.53
CA HIS A 147 20.83 -1.33 1.09
C HIS A 147 22.24 -1.65 1.59
N PHE A 148 23.26 -1.29 0.80
CA PHE A 148 24.67 -1.38 1.17
C PHE A 148 24.93 -0.69 2.51
N TYR A 149 24.54 0.58 2.66
CA TYR A 149 24.79 1.31 3.89
C TYR A 149 24.03 0.74 5.09
N ILE A 150 22.78 0.30 4.90
CA ILE A 150 22.01 -0.34 5.97
C ILE A 150 22.71 -1.62 6.45
N MET A 151 23.32 -2.39 5.54
CA MET A 151 24.01 -3.62 5.90
C MET A 151 25.35 -3.37 6.61
N GLU A 152 26.03 -2.28 6.29
CA GLU A 152 27.30 -1.92 6.95
C GLU A 152 27.08 -1.35 8.37
N LEU A 153 25.89 -0.80 8.65
CA LEU A 153 25.56 -0.31 9.98
C LEU A 153 25.40 -1.46 11.00
N PRO A 154 25.73 -1.21 12.28
CA PRO A 154 25.44 -2.13 13.39
C PRO A 154 23.97 -2.56 13.42
N PHE A 155 23.71 -3.81 13.82
CA PHE A 155 22.37 -4.43 13.77
C PHE A 155 21.27 -3.57 14.41
N GLN A 156 21.57 -2.95 15.56
CA GLN A 156 20.66 -2.09 16.31
C GLN A 156 20.12 -0.89 15.49
N TYR A 157 20.91 -0.39 14.54
CA TYR A 157 20.58 0.78 13.75
C TYR A 157 19.90 0.48 12.42
N ARG A 158 19.96 -0.77 11.94
CA ARG A 158 19.44 -1.13 10.61
C ARG A 158 17.95 -0.85 10.44
N ARG A 159 17.16 -1.04 11.51
CA ARG A 159 15.71 -0.79 11.52
C ARG A 159 15.36 0.70 11.45
N SER A 160 16.15 1.56 12.09
CA SER A 160 15.94 3.01 12.13
C SER A 160 16.63 3.76 10.98
N ALA A 161 17.66 3.17 10.36
CA ALA A 161 18.46 3.77 9.30
C ALA A 161 17.64 4.38 8.14
N PRO A 162 16.59 3.73 7.58
CA PRO A 162 15.79 4.34 6.50
C PRO A 162 15.16 5.69 6.89
N ARG A 163 14.77 5.85 8.16
CA ARG A 163 14.25 7.11 8.68
C ARG A 163 15.35 8.15 8.82
N ALA A 164 16.53 7.75 9.30
CA ALA A 164 17.70 8.63 9.40
C ALA A 164 18.15 9.14 8.02
N PHE A 165 18.29 8.26 7.01
CA PHE A 165 18.57 8.65 5.63
C PHE A 165 17.56 9.67 5.08
N LYS A 166 16.27 9.47 5.35
CA LYS A 166 15.23 10.42 4.96
C LYS A 166 15.45 11.80 5.62
N ARG A 167 15.74 11.84 6.92
CA ARG A 167 16.00 13.10 7.66
C ARG A 167 17.27 13.79 7.16
N LEU A 168 18.36 13.06 6.95
CA LEU A 168 19.61 13.59 6.40
C LEU A 168 19.42 14.18 5.00
N ARG A 169 18.57 13.56 4.18
CA ARG A 169 18.21 14.11 2.86
C ARG A 169 17.37 15.38 2.97
N GLU A 170 16.39 15.40 3.87
CA GLU A 170 15.50 16.57 4.06
C GLU A 170 16.24 17.76 4.68
N THR A 171 17.28 17.51 5.47
CA THR A 171 18.18 18.54 6.02
C THR A 171 19.29 18.96 5.06
N GLY A 172 19.45 18.26 3.93
CA GLY A 172 20.46 18.57 2.91
C GLY A 172 21.88 18.11 3.25
N LEU A 173 22.06 17.32 4.31
CA LEU A 173 23.36 16.75 4.69
C LEU A 173 23.79 15.60 3.77
N LEU A 174 22.83 14.91 3.16
CA LEU A 174 23.07 13.89 2.15
C LEU A 174 22.22 14.13 0.92
N MET A 175 22.77 13.81 -0.25
CA MET A 175 22.07 13.85 -1.51
C MET A 175 21.90 12.44 -2.06
N ARG A 176 20.84 12.26 -2.86
CA ARG A 176 20.66 11.04 -3.64
C ARG A 176 20.58 11.39 -5.11
N GLU A 177 21.23 10.59 -5.95
CA GLU A 177 21.14 10.70 -7.40
C GLU A 177 20.40 9.50 -7.96
N ALA A 178 19.58 9.75 -8.98
CA ALA A 178 18.98 8.69 -9.76
C ALA A 178 20.03 8.14 -10.73
N THR A 179 20.16 6.82 -10.79
CA THR A 179 21.00 6.13 -11.77
C THR A 179 20.20 5.86 -13.06
N ASN A 180 20.90 5.54 -14.15
CA ASN A 180 20.28 5.13 -15.42
C ASN A 180 19.42 3.86 -15.30
N LEU A 181 19.61 3.07 -14.23
CA LEU A 181 18.84 1.86 -13.94
C LEU A 181 17.55 2.16 -13.14
N GLY A 182 17.27 3.42 -12.80
CA GLY A 182 16.13 3.80 -11.97
C GLY A 182 16.32 3.55 -10.47
N THR A 183 17.54 3.27 -10.02
CA THR A 183 17.89 3.16 -8.61
C THR A 183 18.42 4.48 -8.05
N TYR A 184 18.57 4.58 -6.73
CA TYR A 184 19.15 5.76 -6.09
C TYR A 184 20.48 5.41 -5.44
N VAL A 185 21.49 6.22 -5.69
CA VAL A 185 22.78 6.16 -5.01
C VAL A 185 22.95 7.38 -4.10
N TRP A 186 23.60 7.21 -2.95
CA TRP A 186 23.81 8.27 -1.98
C TRP A 186 25.20 8.87 -2.07
N ARG A 187 25.30 10.18 -1.84
CA ARG A 187 26.53 10.96 -1.81
C ARG A 187 26.41 12.14 -0.86
#